data_AF-A0AAD7ZES2-F1
#
_entry.id   AF-A0AAD7ZES2-F1
#
_cell.length_a   1.000
_cell.length_b   1.000
_cell.length_c   1.000
_cell.angle_alpha   90.00
_cell.angle_beta   90.00
_cell.angle_gamma   90.00
#
_symmetry.space_group_name_H-M   'P 1'
#
loop_
_entity.id
_entity.type
_entity.pdbx_description
1 polymer ?
#
loop_
_entity_poly.entity_id
_entity_poly.type
_entity_poly.pdbx_seq_one_letter_code
_entity_poly.pdbx_strand_id
1 'polypeptide(L)'
;MIGVGTRNVDLLGATHNFCSLLGCDEESWGYSYLGSIQHKGIKVTYGQPFGCGSIVGVHLDMWKGTLQFYLNRKPLGVAYTSLRGKTLYPMVCSTTAKTSMRITYSTSASSSLQLMCLKTISSNPKVIKMLRTIPFLRSQVDREYWWLIPPGNEDIENDDCKSSCLNSEDDNSHMLSVD
;
A
#
# COMPACT_ATOMS: atom_id res chain seq x y z
N MET A 1 6.26 -5.87 6.09
CA MET A 1 6.45 -5.00 4.91
C MET A 1 5.41 -5.34 3.87
N ILE A 2 5.12 -4.39 2.99
CA ILE A 2 4.14 -4.52 1.91
C ILE A 2 4.82 -4.07 0.62
N GLY A 3 4.63 -4.77 -0.49
CA GLY A 3 5.36 -4.44 -1.70
C GLY A 3 5.00 -5.32 -2.88
N VAL A 4 5.94 -5.41 -3.82
CA VAL A 4 5.85 -6.28 -4.98
C VAL A 4 7.17 -6.99 -5.20
N GLY A 5 7.13 -8.13 -5.87
CA GLY A 5 8.35 -8.83 -6.29
C GLY A 5 8.14 -9.67 -7.53
N THR A 6 9.23 -10.13 -8.12
CA THR A 6 9.22 -11.06 -9.25
C THR A 6 8.98 -12.49 -8.75
N ARG A 7 8.93 -13.45 -9.69
CA ARG A 7 8.89 -14.88 -9.35
C ARG A 7 10.21 -15.41 -8.76
N ASN A 8 11.30 -14.65 -8.83
CA ASN A 8 12.63 -15.09 -8.42
C ASN A 8 12.99 -14.65 -7.00
N VAL A 9 12.09 -14.00 -6.27
CA VAL A 9 12.31 -13.63 -4.87
C VAL A 9 12.56 -14.89 -4.04
N ASP A 10 13.68 -14.92 -3.31
CA ASP A 10 14.00 -16.01 -2.40
C ASP A 10 13.20 -15.89 -1.09
N LEU A 11 12.08 -16.61 -1.03
CA LEU A 11 11.24 -16.68 0.16
C LEU A 11 11.81 -17.60 1.24
N LEU A 12 12.70 -18.54 0.87
CA LEU A 12 13.20 -19.57 1.77
C LEU A 12 14.43 -19.10 2.56
N GLY A 13 15.27 -18.26 1.96
CA GLY A 13 16.47 -17.71 2.60
C GLY A 13 16.21 -16.93 3.89
N ALA A 14 14.98 -16.49 4.14
CA ALA A 14 14.58 -15.77 5.35
C ALA A 14 13.80 -16.61 6.38
N THR A 15 13.61 -17.91 6.16
CA THR A 15 12.83 -18.78 7.07
C THR A 15 13.32 -18.78 8.53
N HIS A 16 14.59 -18.46 8.77
CA HIS A 16 15.20 -18.43 10.10
C HIS A 16 15.82 -17.07 10.46
N ASN A 17 15.55 -16.03 9.65
CA ASN A 17 16.15 -14.72 9.80
C ASN A 17 15.07 -13.65 9.99
N PHE A 18 15.11 -12.94 11.12
CA PHE A 18 14.24 -11.79 11.38
C PHE A 18 14.75 -10.58 10.59
N CYS A 19 14.38 -10.48 9.31
CA CYS A 19 14.84 -9.41 8.43
C CYS A 19 13.72 -8.73 7.66
N SER A 20 14.07 -7.59 7.06
CA SER A 20 13.23 -6.91 6.07
C SER A 20 13.37 -7.60 4.72
N LEU A 21 12.60 -8.67 4.51
CA LEU A 21 12.67 -9.53 3.32
C LEU A 21 12.43 -8.75 2.02
N LEU A 22 11.37 -7.94 1.95
CA LEU A 22 11.05 -7.23 0.71
C LEU A 22 12.05 -6.10 0.46
N GLY A 23 12.75 -6.17 -0.67
CA GLY A 23 13.80 -5.24 -1.04
C GLY A 23 15.17 -5.59 -0.50
N CYS A 24 15.39 -6.77 0.11
CA CYS A 24 16.73 -7.23 0.46
C CYS A 24 17.60 -7.47 -0.78
N ASP A 25 16.97 -7.80 -1.91
CA ASP A 25 17.58 -8.08 -3.20
C ASP A 25 17.03 -7.18 -4.32
N GLU A 26 17.39 -7.48 -5.56
CA GLU A 26 16.89 -6.77 -6.75
C GLU A 26 15.55 -7.30 -7.27
N GLU A 27 15.03 -8.39 -6.70
CA GLU A 27 13.84 -9.08 -7.17
C GLU A 27 12.56 -8.57 -6.47
N SER A 28 12.70 -7.73 -5.44
CA SER A 28 11.59 -7.20 -4.66
C SER A 28 11.71 -5.71 -4.30
N TRP A 29 10.57 -5.07 -4.07
CA TRP A 29 10.43 -3.66 -3.68
C TRP A 29 9.48 -3.57 -2.48
N GLY A 30 9.99 -3.16 -1.32
CA GLY A 30 9.24 -3.22 -0.06
C GLY A 30 9.05 -1.87 0.65
N TYR A 31 7.85 -1.61 1.13
CA TYR A 31 7.52 -0.53 2.05
C TYR A 31 7.34 -1.07 3.48
N SER A 32 8.07 -0.48 4.43
CA SER A 32 8.08 -0.87 5.84
C SER A 32 7.12 -0.02 6.66
N TYR A 33 6.58 -0.60 7.74
CA TYR A 33 5.78 0.10 8.74
C TYR A 33 6.53 1.22 9.45
N LEU A 34 7.87 1.25 9.35
CA LEU A 34 8.73 2.32 9.83
C LEU A 34 8.74 3.57 8.92
N GLY A 35 7.98 3.59 7.82
CA GLY A 35 7.94 4.75 6.91
C GLY A 35 9.07 4.77 5.86
N SER A 36 9.86 3.71 5.77
CA SER A 36 10.96 3.57 4.81
C SER A 36 10.64 2.61 3.68
N ILE A 37 11.18 2.86 2.50
CA ILE A 37 11.18 1.93 1.37
C ILE A 37 12.55 1.23 1.25
N GLN A 38 12.56 0.02 0.70
CA GLN A 38 13.76 -0.80 0.55
C GLN A 38 13.80 -1.48 -0.82
N HIS A 39 14.97 -1.51 -1.46
CA HIS A 39 15.26 -2.25 -2.69
C HIS A 39 16.78 -2.41 -2.85
N LYS A 40 17.26 -3.58 -3.31
CA LYS A 40 18.70 -3.90 -3.41
C LYS A 40 19.47 -3.77 -2.10
N GLY A 41 18.81 -4.05 -0.98
CA GLY A 41 19.35 -3.85 0.37
C GLY A 41 19.46 -2.39 0.81
N ILE A 42 19.13 -1.42 -0.06
CA ILE A 42 19.20 0.01 0.24
C ILE A 42 17.87 0.45 0.83
N LYS A 43 17.94 1.08 2.01
CA LYS A 43 16.78 1.61 2.74
C LYS A 43 16.77 3.13 2.68
N VAL A 44 15.63 3.71 2.33
CA VAL A 44 15.46 5.16 2.19
C VAL A 44 14.18 5.61 2.89
N THR A 45 14.23 6.76 3.57
CA THR A 45 13.04 7.41 4.14
C THR A 45 12.08 7.82 3.03
N TYR A 46 10.80 7.52 3.17
CA TYR A 46 9.82 7.76 2.10
C TYR A 46 8.54 8.42 2.63
N GLY A 47 7.98 7.90 3.72
CA GLY A 47 6.75 8.38 4.29
C GLY A 47 6.74 8.26 5.81
N GLN A 48 5.55 8.41 6.36
CA GLN A 48 5.34 8.32 7.80
C GLN A 48 5.26 6.84 8.24
N PRO A 49 5.65 6.52 9.48
CA PRO A 49 5.38 5.21 10.07
C PRO A 49 3.87 4.93 10.16
N PHE A 50 3.50 3.66 10.19
CA PHE A 50 2.11 3.22 10.34
C PHE A 50 2.03 1.97 11.22
N GLY A 51 0.82 1.66 11.72
CA GLY A 51 0.61 0.57 12.68
C GLY A 51 -0.79 -0.02 12.62
N CYS A 52 -1.24 -0.58 13.75
CA CYS A 52 -2.57 -1.15 13.87
C CYS A 52 -3.64 -0.12 13.44
N GLY A 53 -4.70 -0.59 12.77
CA GLY A 53 -5.78 0.25 12.23
C GLY A 53 -5.43 1.06 10.98
N SER A 54 -4.16 1.10 10.55
CA SER A 54 -3.77 1.82 9.34
C SER A 54 -4.21 1.09 8.07
N ILE A 55 -4.67 1.85 7.08
CA ILE A 55 -4.98 1.35 5.74
C ILE A 55 -3.83 1.73 4.82
N VAL A 56 -3.14 0.73 4.28
CA VAL A 56 -2.08 0.92 3.28
C VAL A 56 -2.63 0.59 1.89
N GLY A 57 -2.63 1.57 1.00
CA GLY A 57 -2.94 1.37 -0.42
C GLY A 57 -1.67 1.15 -1.23
N VAL A 58 -1.76 0.29 -2.25
CA VAL A 58 -0.66 -0.01 -3.18
C VAL A 58 -1.15 0.23 -4.60
N HIS A 59 -0.49 1.14 -5.33
CA HIS A 59 -0.83 1.45 -6.71
C HIS A 59 0.37 1.20 -7.62
N LEU A 60 0.27 0.14 -8.43
CA LEU A 60 1.25 -0.23 -9.43
C LEU A 60 0.76 0.20 -10.82
N ASP A 61 1.42 1.20 -11.40
CA ASP A 61 1.18 1.64 -12.78
C ASP A 61 2.25 1.04 -13.69
N MET A 62 1.95 -0.09 -14.34
CA MET A 62 2.87 -0.79 -15.25
C MET A 62 3.10 -0.04 -16.56
N TRP A 63 2.19 0.85 -16.95
CA TRP A 63 2.35 1.68 -18.14
C TRP A 63 3.41 2.76 -17.92
N LYS A 64 3.39 3.41 -16.76
CA LYS A 64 4.43 4.37 -16.35
C LYS A 64 5.66 3.68 -15.80
N GLY A 65 5.51 2.49 -15.22
CA GLY A 65 6.56 1.75 -14.52
C GLY A 65 6.80 2.28 -13.12
N THR A 66 5.76 2.70 -12.42
CA THR A 66 5.86 3.34 -11.10
C THR A 66 5.07 2.58 -10.05
N LEU A 67 5.59 2.53 -8.83
CA LEU A 67 4.90 2.02 -7.65
C LEU A 67 4.77 3.15 -6.62
N GLN A 68 3.55 3.35 -6.13
CA GLN A 68 3.21 4.35 -5.12
C GLN A 68 2.40 3.70 -3.99
N PHE A 69 2.62 4.18 -2.77
CA PHE A 69 1.83 3.79 -1.61
C PHE A 69 0.94 4.94 -1.13
N TYR A 70 -0.12 4.54 -0.42
CA TYR A 70 -1.07 5.42 0.23
C TYR A 70 -1.15 5.04 1.70
N LEU A 71 -1.24 6.02 2.58
CA LEU A 71 -1.53 5.81 3.99
C LEU A 71 -2.84 6.49 4.33
N ASN A 72 -3.81 5.72 4.82
CA ASN A 72 -5.15 6.20 5.16
C ASN A 72 -5.77 7.02 4.01
N ARG A 73 -5.73 6.43 2.80
CA ARG A 73 -6.24 7.00 1.53
C ARG A 73 -5.49 8.26 1.03
N LYS A 74 -4.40 8.68 1.69
CA LYS A 74 -3.57 9.81 1.25
C LYS A 74 -2.33 9.32 0.49
N PRO A 75 -2.04 9.83 -0.72
CA PRO A 75 -0.86 9.42 -1.48
C PRO A 75 0.43 9.87 -0.79
N LEU A 76 1.45 9.00 -0.77
CA LEU A 76 2.77 9.30 -0.20
C LEU A 76 3.81 9.71 -1.26
N GLY A 77 3.40 9.89 -2.53
CA GLY A 77 4.32 10.13 -3.66
C GLY A 77 4.83 8.83 -4.31
N VAL A 78 5.63 8.93 -5.36
CA VAL A 78 6.16 7.73 -6.06
C VAL A 78 7.30 7.14 -5.24
N ALA A 79 7.19 5.86 -4.88
CA ALA A 79 8.23 5.14 -4.13
C ALA A 79 9.30 4.56 -5.06
N TYR A 80 8.87 3.97 -6.18
CA TYR A 80 9.76 3.31 -7.13
C TYR A 80 9.39 3.62 -8.56
N THR A 81 10.41 3.61 -9.42
CA THR A 81 10.31 3.81 -10.86
C THR A 81 10.96 2.64 -11.60
N SER A 82 10.95 2.66 -12.93
CA SER A 82 11.63 1.67 -13.77
C SER A 82 11.13 0.22 -13.60
N LEU A 83 9.83 0.06 -13.30
CA LEU A 83 9.18 -1.25 -13.14
C LEU A 83 8.59 -1.84 -14.43
N ARG A 84 8.71 -1.14 -15.58
CA ARG A 84 8.13 -1.59 -16.86
C ARG A 84 8.76 -2.91 -17.31
N GLY A 85 7.96 -3.72 -18.02
CA GLY A 85 8.41 -4.98 -18.61
C GLY A 85 8.64 -6.11 -17.60
N LYS A 86 8.37 -5.89 -16.30
CA LYS A 86 8.46 -6.91 -15.27
C LYS A 86 7.11 -7.59 -15.06
N THR A 87 7.12 -8.87 -14.72
CA THR A 87 5.95 -9.53 -14.12
C THR A 87 6.10 -9.44 -12.61
N LEU A 88 5.19 -8.73 -11.95
CA LEU A 88 5.27 -8.43 -10.53
C LEU A 88 4.05 -9.00 -9.81
N TYR A 89 4.30 -9.55 -8.63
CA TYR A 89 3.32 -10.14 -7.75
C TYR A 89 3.21 -9.29 -6.49
N PRO A 90 1.99 -9.05 -5.97
CA PRO A 90 1.84 -8.41 -4.67
C PRO A 90 2.45 -9.29 -3.59
N MET A 91 3.21 -8.69 -2.68
CA MET A 91 3.90 -9.41 -1.61
C MET A 91 3.72 -8.70 -0.27
N VAL A 92 3.58 -9.52 0.76
CA VAL A 92 3.60 -9.10 2.17
C VAL A 92 4.50 -10.03 2.95
N CYS A 93 5.24 -9.48 3.90
CA CYS A 93 6.02 -10.25 4.85
C CYS A 93 5.87 -9.68 6.26
N SER A 94 5.90 -10.53 7.27
CA SER A 94 5.89 -10.10 8.66
C SER A 94 6.72 -11.04 9.52
N THR A 95 7.47 -10.47 10.43
CA THR A 95 8.26 -11.17 11.45
C THR A 95 7.67 -11.01 12.84
N THR A 96 6.62 -10.20 13.00
CA THR A 96 6.02 -9.89 14.30
C THR A 96 4.83 -10.82 14.57
N ALA A 97 4.89 -11.56 15.67
CA ALA A 97 3.93 -12.61 16.03
C ALA A 97 2.48 -12.14 16.20
N LYS A 98 2.24 -10.86 16.52
CA LYS A 98 0.89 -10.29 16.73
C LYS A 98 0.40 -9.43 15.55
N THR A 99 0.87 -9.70 14.33
CA THR A 99 0.42 -8.96 13.14
C THR A 99 -0.68 -9.70 12.40
N SER A 100 -1.71 -8.96 12.01
CA SER A 100 -2.74 -9.43 11.09
C SER A 100 -2.85 -8.43 9.95
N MET A 101 -2.86 -8.94 8.72
CA MET A 101 -3.02 -8.15 7.50
C MET A 101 -4.20 -8.70 6.73
N ARG A 102 -5.12 -7.83 6.32
CA ARG A 102 -6.30 -8.21 5.53
C ARG A 102 -6.35 -7.37 4.27
N ILE A 103 -6.44 -8.05 3.12
CA ILE A 103 -6.75 -7.39 1.85
C ILE A 103 -8.24 -7.07 1.85
N THR A 104 -8.57 -5.78 1.85
CA THR A 104 -9.96 -5.29 1.81
C THR A 104 -10.45 -5.05 0.39
N TYR A 105 -9.57 -4.52 -0.47
CA TYR A 105 -9.88 -4.23 -1.86
C TYR A 105 -8.69 -4.59 -2.75
N SER A 106 -8.99 -5.17 -3.91
CA SER A 106 -8.03 -5.40 -4.98
C SER A 106 -8.74 -5.22 -6.32
N THR A 107 -8.18 -4.40 -7.20
CA THR A 107 -8.70 -4.20 -8.55
C THR A 107 -7.56 -3.86 -9.49
N SER A 108 -7.78 -4.13 -10.77
CA SER A 108 -6.85 -3.81 -11.85
C SER A 108 -7.61 -3.26 -13.04
N ALA A 109 -7.06 -2.26 -13.70
CA ALA A 109 -7.60 -1.70 -14.93
C ALA A 109 -6.50 -1.62 -15.99
N SER A 110 -6.81 -2.06 -17.21
CA SER A 110 -5.92 -1.87 -18.35
C SER A 110 -5.80 -0.38 -18.68
N SER A 111 -4.64 0.02 -19.19
CA SER A 111 -4.44 1.36 -19.73
C SER A 111 -5.35 1.57 -20.94
N SER A 112 -6.27 2.53 -20.83
CA SER A 112 -7.19 2.91 -21.90
C SER A 112 -7.30 4.43 -21.99
N LEU A 113 -7.76 4.93 -23.14
CA LEU A 113 -8.06 6.36 -23.30
C LEU A 113 -9.07 6.83 -22.25
N GLN A 114 -10.10 6.02 -21.96
CA GLN A 114 -11.08 6.32 -20.92
C GLN A 114 -10.42 6.52 -19.55
N LEU A 115 -9.54 5.60 -19.12
CA LEU A 115 -8.83 5.72 -17.85
C LEU A 115 -7.93 6.97 -17.84
N MET A 116 -7.26 7.28 -18.95
CA MET A 116 -6.43 8.48 -19.07
C MET A 116 -7.25 9.76 -18.97
N CYS A 117 -8.37 9.85 -19.68
CA CYS A 117 -9.31 10.96 -19.59
C CYS A 117 -9.85 11.11 -18.16
N LEU A 118 -10.25 10.01 -17.51
CA LEU A 118 -10.72 10.03 -16.12
C LEU A 118 -9.63 10.51 -15.15
N LYS A 119 -8.38 10.07 -15.32
CA LYS A 119 -7.24 10.57 -14.52
C LYS A 119 -7.08 12.08 -14.68
N THR A 120 -7.13 12.60 -15.90
CA THR A 120 -7.05 14.05 -16.15
C THR A 120 -8.23 14.81 -15.53
N ILE A 121 -9.44 14.27 -15.67
CA ILE A 121 -10.66 14.86 -15.10
C ILE A 121 -10.64 14.83 -13.57
N SER A 122 -10.05 13.79 -12.97
CA SER A 122 -9.99 13.61 -11.51
C SER A 122 -9.23 14.74 -10.80
N SER A 123 -8.39 15.49 -11.52
CA SER A 123 -7.68 16.66 -11.00
C SER A 123 -8.54 17.93 -10.96
N ASN A 124 -9.73 17.94 -11.57
CA ASN A 124 -10.62 19.10 -11.63
C ASN A 124 -11.95 18.86 -10.89
N PRO A 125 -12.13 19.41 -9.68
CA PRO A 125 -13.32 19.20 -8.87
C PRO A 125 -14.64 19.62 -9.54
N LYS A 126 -14.62 20.67 -10.38
CA LYS A 126 -15.82 21.15 -11.08
C LYS A 126 -16.34 20.11 -12.07
N VAL A 127 -15.42 19.46 -12.79
CA VAL A 127 -15.75 18.44 -13.78
C VAL A 127 -16.21 17.16 -13.09
N ILE A 128 -15.59 16.76 -11.96
CA ILE A 128 -16.10 15.63 -11.15
C ILE A 128 -17.54 15.90 -10.70
N LYS A 129 -17.83 17.10 -10.19
CA LYS A 129 -19.18 17.45 -9.74
C LYS A 129 -20.19 17.32 -10.88
N MET A 130 -19.85 17.79 -12.08
CA MET A 130 -20.68 17.63 -13.28
C MET A 130 -20.81 16.16 -13.71
N LEU A 131 -19.73 15.37 -13.66
CA LEU A 131 -19.79 13.94 -14.00
C LEU A 131 -20.76 13.20 -13.08
N ARG A 132 -20.74 13.52 -11.78
CA ARG A 132 -21.63 12.91 -10.78
C ARG A 132 -23.11 13.28 -10.95
N THR A 133 -23.46 14.34 -11.69
CA THR A 133 -24.88 14.64 -11.99
C THR A 133 -25.47 13.73 -13.05
N ILE A 134 -24.64 13.03 -13.83
CA ILE A 134 -25.08 12.11 -14.88
C ILE A 134 -25.19 10.71 -14.27
N PRO A 135 -26.40 10.14 -14.09
CA PRO A 135 -26.59 8.92 -13.29
C PRO A 135 -25.79 7.72 -13.79
N PHE A 136 -25.75 7.51 -15.11
CA PHE A 136 -24.98 6.42 -15.72
C PHE A 136 -23.48 6.54 -15.43
N LEU A 137 -22.90 7.73 -15.64
CA LEU A 137 -21.48 7.96 -15.40
C LEU A 137 -21.12 7.90 -13.92
N ARG A 138 -21.99 8.41 -13.04
CA ARG A 138 -21.85 8.25 -11.58
C ARG A 138 -21.75 6.78 -11.22
N SER A 139 -22.70 5.96 -11.68
CA SER A 139 -22.74 4.53 -11.36
C SER A 139 -21.51 3.78 -11.88
N GLN A 140 -21.00 4.16 -13.05
CA GLN A 140 -19.81 3.55 -13.62
C GLN A 140 -18.54 3.94 -12.84
N VAL A 141 -18.40 5.22 -12.48
CA VAL A 141 -17.25 5.69 -11.69
C VAL A 141 -17.25 5.07 -10.29
N ASP A 142 -18.38 5.07 -9.59
CA ASP A 142 -18.47 4.53 -8.25
C ASP A 142 -18.23 3.00 -8.23
N ARG A 143 -18.53 2.28 -9.33
CA ARG A 143 -18.28 0.83 -9.44
C ARG A 143 -16.84 0.50 -9.84
N GLU A 144 -16.30 1.14 -10.89
CA GLU A 144 -15.05 0.71 -11.54
C GLU A 144 -13.85 1.60 -11.16
N TYR A 145 -14.09 2.85 -10.79
CA TYR A 145 -13.08 3.88 -10.62
C TYR A 145 -13.13 4.58 -9.25
N TRP A 146 -13.77 3.97 -8.25
CA TRP A 146 -13.88 4.51 -6.89
C TRP A 146 -12.51 4.79 -6.24
N TRP A 147 -11.46 4.07 -6.65
CA TRP A 147 -10.09 4.26 -6.18
C TRP A 147 -9.42 5.52 -6.76
N LEU A 148 -9.89 5.97 -7.93
CA LEU A 148 -9.38 7.18 -8.61
C LEU A 148 -10.24 8.40 -8.27
N ILE A 149 -11.56 8.23 -8.22
CA ILE A 149 -12.54 9.25 -7.88
C ILE A 149 -13.37 8.69 -6.72
N PRO A 150 -12.95 8.94 -5.47
CA PRO A 150 -13.68 8.47 -4.30
C PRO A 150 -15.13 8.99 -4.29
N PRO A 151 -16.08 8.21 -3.75
CA PRO A 151 -17.41 8.72 -3.44
C PRO A 151 -17.31 10.00 -2.62
N GLY A 152 -18.24 10.94 -2.85
CA GLY A 152 -18.27 12.19 -2.10
C GLY A 152 -18.44 11.92 -0.59
N ASN A 153 -17.88 12.78 0.25
CA ASN A 153 -17.87 12.65 1.72
C ASN A 153 -19.27 12.78 2.39
N GLU A 154 -20.36 12.41 1.73
CA GLU A 154 -21.67 12.32 2.38
C GLU A 154 -21.86 10.98 3.13
N ASP A 155 -20.99 9.98 2.90
CA ASP A 155 -21.17 8.61 3.41
C ASP A 155 -20.01 8.08 4.31
N ILE A 156 -19.18 8.94 4.89
CA ILE A 156 -18.12 8.50 5.82
C ILE A 156 -18.26 9.24 7.16
N GLU A 157 -19.33 8.92 7.89
CA GLU A 157 -19.35 9.09 9.34
C GLU A 157 -18.84 7.80 10.00
N ASN A 158 -17.75 7.95 10.76
CA ASN A 158 -17.34 7.16 11.92
C ASN A 158 -17.39 5.63 11.81
N ASP A 159 -16.25 5.05 11.41
CA ASP A 159 -15.83 3.75 11.94
C ASP A 159 -14.51 3.93 12.69
N ASP A 160 -14.60 4.61 13.83
CA ASP A 160 -13.55 4.67 14.85
C ASP A 160 -13.40 3.26 15.45
N CYS A 161 -12.48 2.47 14.90
CA CYS A 161 -12.01 1.27 15.57
C CYS A 161 -11.17 1.71 16.78
N LYS A 162 -11.84 1.81 17.93
CA LYS A 162 -11.25 2.13 19.23
C LYS A 162 -10.01 1.30 19.50
N SER A 163 -9.00 2.02 19.98
CA SER A 163 -7.74 1.52 20.50
C SER A 163 -7.90 0.39 21.49
N SER A 164 -7.29 -0.76 21.20
CA SER A 164 -6.91 -1.74 22.23
C SER A 164 -5.64 -2.48 21.82
N CYS A 165 -4.53 -1.75 21.67
CA CYS A 165 -3.18 -2.33 21.50
C CYS A 165 -2.10 -1.39 22.06
N LEU A 166 -2.34 -0.77 23.22
CA LEU A 166 -1.33 0.00 23.97
C LEU A 166 -1.52 -0.25 25.47
N ASN A 167 -1.53 -1.52 25.88
CA ASN A 167 -1.42 -1.95 27.28
C ASN A 167 -0.96 -3.41 27.30
N SER A 168 0.32 -3.63 26.98
CA SER A 168 1.07 -4.80 27.45
C SER A 168 2.57 -4.54 27.26
N GLU A 169 3.08 -3.50 27.90
CA GLU A 169 4.49 -3.39 28.27
C GLU A 169 4.52 -3.24 29.78
N ASP A 170 4.45 -4.38 30.45
CA ASP A 170 5.00 -4.61 31.78
C ASP A 170 5.25 -6.13 31.88
N ASP A 171 6.35 -6.49 32.54
CA ASP A 171 6.88 -7.85 32.77
C ASP A 171 7.72 -8.49 31.65
N ASN A 172 9.00 -8.09 31.59
CA ASN A 172 10.09 -9.02 31.93
C ASN A 172 11.45 -8.31 31.93
N SER A 173 11.72 -7.55 32.99
CA SER A 173 13.09 -7.30 33.44
C SER A 173 13.38 -8.20 34.63
N HIS A 174 13.84 -9.44 34.41
CA HIS A 174 14.70 -10.15 35.35
C HIS A 174 15.29 -11.44 34.73
N MET A 175 16.61 -11.58 34.88
CA MET A 175 17.41 -12.83 34.85
C MET A 175 17.53 -13.51 33.46
N LEU A 176 18.72 -13.73 32.90
CA LEU A 176 20.00 -14.12 33.50
C LEU A 176 21.18 -13.58 32.67
N SER A 177 22.13 -12.94 33.35
CA SER A 177 23.55 -13.19 33.09
C SER A 177 23.93 -14.48 33.82
N VAL A 178 24.77 -15.31 33.22
CA VAL A 178 26.01 -15.92 33.77
C VAL A 178 26.47 -17.02 32.81
N ASP A 179 27.75 -16.91 32.43
CA ASP A 179 28.66 -17.80 31.67
C ASP A 179 28.40 -18.09 30.18
#